data_AF-A0A7C2W4J8-F1
#
_entry.id   AF-A0A7C2W4J8-F1
#
_cell.length_a   1.000
_cell.length_b   1.000
_cell.length_c   1.000
_cell.angle_alpha   90.00
_cell.angle_beta   90.00
_cell.angle_gamma   90.00
#
_symmetry.space_group_name_H-M   'P 1'
#
loop_
_entity.id
_entity.type
_entity.pdbx_description
1 polymer ?
#
loop_
_entity_poly.entity_id
_entity_poly.type
_entity_poly.pdbx_seq_one_letter_code
_entity_poly.pdbx_strand_id
1 'polypeptide(L)'
;MTRKVRKIIRERETEGKCKITIKKFKGNFKSEEEALGAGVERYEIEEEVFPWELEDVFLNSGVDAIWTLVCGGTETAFDNANAYVCVGDGTTAEDSTQTGPQGTNYTYLPMDSGYPQYGNNQKAVFKATADGNTANHGWQEFLVANGNTTSAKHINRKVIDKGTKPSGETWVIQIELSLS
;
A
#
# COMPACT_ATOMS: atom_id res chain seq x y z
N MET A 1 -27.80 6.36 45.63
CA MET A 1 -26.45 6.65 45.08
C MET A 1 -26.45 6.30 43.60
N THR A 2 -26.49 7.30 42.71
CA THR A 2 -26.53 7.06 41.26
C THR A 2 -25.11 7.08 40.72
N ARG A 3 -24.61 5.92 40.28
CA ARG A 3 -23.27 5.79 39.71
C ARG A 3 -23.24 6.47 38.34
N LYS A 4 -22.67 7.67 38.25
CA LYS A 4 -22.32 8.29 36.95
C LYS A 4 -21.23 7.43 36.30
N VAL A 5 -21.62 6.56 35.37
CA VAL A 5 -20.67 5.94 34.45
C VAL A 5 -20.25 7.03 33.47
N ARG A 6 -19.05 7.60 33.65
CA ARG A 6 -18.41 8.38 32.60
C ARG A 6 -17.95 7.37 31.55
N LYS A 7 -18.65 7.30 30.41
CA LYS A 7 -18.09 6.69 29.20
C LYS A 7 -16.92 7.59 28.81
N ILE A 8 -15.70 7.17 29.12
CA ILE A 8 -14.51 7.78 28.55
C ILE A 8 -14.55 7.38 27.08
N ILE A 9 -15.11 8.24 26.23
CA ILE A 9 -14.81 8.17 24.80
C ILE A 9 -13.36 8.64 24.74
N ARG A 10 -12.43 7.68 24.69
CA ARG A 10 -11.04 7.98 24.37
C ARG A 10 -11.10 8.47 22.93
N GLU A 11 -11.00 9.77 22.71
CA GLU A 11 -10.63 10.34 21.41
C GLU A 11 -9.31 9.67 21.05
N ARG A 12 -9.37 8.64 20.20
CA ARG A 12 -8.20 7.83 19.83
C ARG A 12 -7.41 8.63 18.79
N GLU A 13 -6.56 9.53 19.26
CA GLU A 13 -5.66 10.31 18.41
C GLU A 13 -4.51 9.46 17.83
N THR A 14 -4.30 8.26 18.36
CA THR A 14 -3.24 7.33 17.97
C THR A 14 -3.81 5.94 17.77
N GLU A 15 -4.43 5.74 16.60
CA GLU A 15 -4.59 4.41 16.00
C GLU A 15 -3.61 4.35 14.85
N GLY A 16 -3.01 3.20 14.60
CA GLY A 16 -2.27 3.02 13.37
C GLY A 16 -3.23 3.13 12.18
N LYS A 17 -2.65 3.46 11.03
CA LYS A 17 -3.40 3.82 9.82
C LYS A 17 -2.68 3.27 8.61
N CYS A 18 -3.48 2.94 7.60
CA CYS A 18 -3.04 2.84 6.23
C CYS A 18 -3.41 4.13 5.49
N LYS A 19 -2.50 4.68 4.71
CA LYS A 19 -2.78 5.81 3.83
C LYS A 19 -2.39 5.45 2.42
N ILE A 20 -3.33 5.57 1.49
CA ILE A 20 -3.06 5.35 0.06
C ILE A 20 -3.16 6.69 -0.65
N THR A 21 -2.15 7.01 -1.45
CA THR A 21 -2.15 8.19 -2.32
C THR A 21 -1.83 7.75 -3.74
N ILE A 22 -2.71 8.07 -4.68
CA ILE A 22 -2.52 7.81 -6.11
C ILE A 22 -2.46 9.15 -6.83
N LYS A 23 -1.38 9.36 -7.58
CA LYS A 23 -1.15 10.56 -8.38
C LYS A 23 -1.09 10.17 -9.84
N LYS A 24 -1.91 10.82 -10.67
CA LYS A 24 -2.04 10.47 -12.08
C LYS A 24 -1.45 11.56 -12.97
N PHE A 25 -0.71 11.12 -13.99
CA PHE A 25 -0.01 11.95 -14.96
C PHE A 25 -0.36 11.53 -16.38
N LYS A 26 -0.50 12.51 -17.28
CA LYS A 26 -0.65 12.24 -18.71
C LYS A 26 0.73 11.94 -19.31
N GLY A 27 0.86 10.84 -20.03
CA GLY A 27 2.12 10.40 -20.64
C GLY A 27 2.76 9.22 -19.93
N ASN A 28 3.86 8.75 -20.48
CA ASN A 28 4.57 7.55 -20.06
C ASN A 28 5.89 7.93 -19.38
N PHE A 29 5.96 7.77 -18.06
CA PHE A 29 7.11 8.08 -17.23
C PHE A 29 7.41 6.90 -16.30
N LYS A 30 8.68 6.74 -15.94
CA LYS A 30 9.15 5.68 -15.04
C LYS A 30 9.11 6.07 -13.57
N SER A 31 8.93 7.35 -13.28
CA SER A 31 8.86 7.86 -11.91
C SER A 31 8.06 9.17 -11.85
N GLU A 32 7.62 9.53 -10.64
CA GLU A 32 7.06 10.85 -10.36
C GLU A 32 8.08 11.97 -10.67
N GLU A 33 9.34 11.76 -10.31
CA GLU A 33 10.42 12.74 -10.49
C GLU A 33 10.68 13.03 -11.96
N GLU A 34 10.60 12.02 -12.82
CA GLU A 34 10.70 12.17 -14.27
C GLU A 34 9.52 12.98 -14.84
N ALA A 35 8.28 12.65 -14.44
CA ALA A 35 7.09 13.37 -14.91
C ALA A 35 7.15 14.87 -14.55
N LEU A 36 7.52 15.17 -13.29
CA LEU A 36 7.67 16.56 -12.82
C LEU A 36 8.86 17.27 -13.49
N GLY A 37 9.97 16.57 -13.70
CA GLY A 37 11.14 17.09 -14.40
C GLY A 37 10.84 17.44 -15.87
N ALA A 38 9.89 16.72 -16.49
CA ALA A 38 9.35 17.03 -17.82
C ALA A 38 8.31 18.17 -17.82
N GLY A 39 8.01 18.77 -16.66
CA GLY A 39 7.01 19.83 -16.53
C GLY A 39 5.55 19.33 -16.60
N VAL A 40 5.33 18.03 -16.41
CA VAL A 40 3.97 17.47 -16.39
C VAL A 40 3.39 17.56 -14.98
N GLU A 41 2.26 18.24 -14.88
CA GLU A 41 1.52 18.34 -13.63
C GLU A 41 0.66 17.11 -13.38
N ARG A 42 0.40 16.83 -12.10
CA ARG A 42 -0.57 15.82 -11.67
C ARG A 42 -1.95 16.32 -12.07
N TYR A 43 -2.64 15.60 -12.94
CA TYR A 43 -4.00 16.00 -13.33
C TYR A 43 -5.05 15.53 -12.31
N GLU A 44 -4.71 14.52 -11.50
CA GLU A 44 -5.55 14.01 -10.43
C GLU A 44 -4.69 13.47 -9.28
N ILE A 45 -5.12 13.74 -8.05
CA ILE A 45 -4.53 13.20 -6.83
C ILE A 45 -5.67 12.65 -5.98
N GLU A 46 -5.64 11.36 -5.71
CA GLU A 46 -6.56 10.70 -4.79
C GLU A 46 -5.80 10.32 -3.53
N GLU A 47 -6.28 10.76 -2.37
CA GLU A 47 -5.67 10.46 -1.09
C GLU A 47 -6.75 9.98 -0.13
N GLU A 48 -6.52 8.83 0.48
CA GLU A 48 -7.41 8.26 1.49
C GLU A 48 -6.64 7.70 2.68
N VAL A 49 -7.19 7.89 3.87
CA VAL A 49 -6.60 7.45 5.15
C VAL A 49 -7.59 6.51 5.82
N PHE A 50 -7.14 5.28 6.05
CA PHE A 50 -7.90 4.17 6.58
C PHE A 50 -7.39 3.82 7.99
N PRO A 51 -8.19 4.07 9.05
CA PRO A 51 -7.86 3.59 10.39
C PRO A 51 -7.85 2.05 10.44
N TRP A 52 -6.90 1.44 11.17
CA TRP A 52 -6.82 -0.04 11.28
C TRP A 52 -8.11 -0.69 11.76
N GLU A 53 -8.84 -0.02 12.65
CA GLU A 53 -10.03 -0.59 13.27
C GLU A 53 -11.22 -0.65 12.33
N LEU A 54 -11.13 0.02 11.18
CA LEU A 54 -12.26 0.22 10.29
C LEU A 54 -12.02 -0.40 8.92
N GLU A 55 -10.79 -0.39 8.37
CA GLU A 55 -10.67 -0.52 6.91
C GLU A 55 -9.43 -1.25 6.36
N ASP A 56 -8.24 -1.24 6.96
CA ASP A 56 -7.08 -2.00 6.42
C ASP A 56 -6.79 -3.26 7.24
N VAL A 57 -6.44 -4.35 6.57
CA VAL A 57 -6.19 -5.65 7.21
C VAL A 57 -4.75 -6.06 6.96
N PHE A 58 -4.00 -6.20 8.05
CA PHE A 58 -2.71 -6.89 8.03
C PHE A 58 -2.93 -8.39 7.82
N LEU A 59 -2.17 -8.97 6.89
CA LEU A 59 -2.22 -10.40 6.63
C LEU A 59 -1.30 -11.14 7.60
N ASN A 60 -1.74 -12.30 8.08
CA ASN A 60 -1.01 -13.10 9.07
C ASN A 60 0.41 -13.41 8.59
N SER A 61 0.58 -13.75 7.30
CA SER A 61 1.87 -14.08 6.72
C SER A 61 2.85 -12.90 6.72
N GLY A 62 2.37 -11.67 6.51
CA GLY A 62 3.18 -10.46 6.59
C GLY A 62 3.56 -10.11 8.01
N VAL A 63 2.62 -10.24 8.95
CA VAL A 63 2.87 -10.04 10.40
C VAL A 63 3.96 -11.00 10.89
N ASP A 64 3.86 -12.28 10.54
CA ASP A 64 4.85 -13.30 10.92
C ASP A 64 6.23 -12.98 10.34
N ALA A 65 6.30 -12.51 9.09
CA ALA A 65 7.55 -12.11 8.45
C ALA A 65 8.20 -10.91 9.17
N ILE A 66 7.39 -9.90 9.54
CA ILE A 66 7.86 -8.74 10.32
C ILE A 66 8.45 -9.21 11.65
N TRP A 67 7.73 -10.05 12.40
CA TRP A 67 8.23 -10.54 13.70
C TRP A 67 9.46 -11.42 13.57
N THR A 68 9.53 -12.23 12.52
CA THR A 68 10.72 -13.05 12.23
C THR A 68 11.95 -12.17 12.05
N LEU A 69 11.86 -11.10 11.26
CA LEU A 69 12.94 -10.13 11.06
C LEU A 69 13.30 -9.41 12.38
N VAL A 70 12.32 -8.95 13.14
CA VAL A 70 12.52 -8.23 14.41
C VAL A 70 13.23 -9.11 15.45
N CYS A 71 12.87 -10.39 15.53
CA CYS A 71 13.47 -11.35 16.46
C CYS A 71 14.82 -11.90 16.00
N GLY A 72 15.37 -11.41 14.88
CA GLY A 72 16.67 -11.84 14.34
C GLY A 72 16.64 -13.18 13.61
N GLY A 73 15.46 -13.66 13.20
CA GLY A 73 15.31 -14.78 12.29
C GLY A 73 15.64 -14.40 10.84
N THR A 74 15.55 -15.38 9.94
CA THR A 74 15.79 -15.17 8.51
C THR A 74 14.46 -15.03 7.77
N GLU A 75 14.22 -13.87 7.17
CA GLU A 75 13.22 -13.68 6.13
C GLU A 75 13.67 -12.65 5.09
N THR A 76 12.99 -12.61 3.94
CA THR A 76 13.21 -11.56 2.93
C THR A 76 12.75 -10.22 3.49
N ALA A 77 13.67 -9.26 3.57
CA ALA A 77 13.38 -7.91 4.02
C ALA A 77 12.48 -7.17 3.01
N PHE A 78 11.61 -6.28 3.52
CA PHE A 78 10.87 -5.34 2.69
C PHE A 78 11.76 -4.13 2.36
N ASP A 79 12.81 -4.33 1.56
CA ASP A 79 13.76 -3.29 1.11
C ASP A 79 13.53 -2.89 -0.35
N ASN A 80 14.32 -1.95 -0.90
CA ASN A 80 14.13 -1.48 -2.28
C ASN A 80 14.26 -2.60 -3.34
N ALA A 81 15.07 -3.64 -3.09
CA ALA A 81 15.30 -4.72 -4.03
C ALA A 81 14.19 -5.79 -3.99
N ASN A 82 13.56 -5.95 -2.83
CA ASN A 82 12.61 -7.03 -2.56
C ASN A 82 11.16 -6.55 -2.40
N ALA A 83 10.92 -5.29 -2.04
CA ALA A 83 9.57 -4.78 -1.82
C ALA A 83 8.87 -4.43 -3.14
N TYR A 84 7.57 -4.69 -3.19
CA TYR A 84 6.69 -4.36 -4.31
C TYR A 84 5.35 -3.85 -3.78
N VAL A 85 4.73 -2.93 -4.52
CA VAL A 85 3.30 -2.64 -4.35
C VAL A 85 2.55 -3.47 -5.38
N CYS A 86 1.70 -4.38 -4.90
CA CYS A 86 0.79 -5.13 -5.74
C CYS A 86 -0.50 -4.34 -5.90
N VAL A 87 -0.88 -4.08 -7.15
CA VAL A 87 -2.19 -3.51 -7.52
C VAL A 87 -2.97 -4.58 -8.27
N GLY A 88 -4.25 -4.76 -7.96
CA GLY A 88 -5.08 -5.79 -8.60
C GLY A 88 -6.55 -5.41 -8.74
N ASP A 89 -7.33 -6.27 -9.39
CA ASP A 89 -8.77 -6.12 -9.62
C ASP A 89 -9.64 -6.99 -8.67
N GLY A 90 -9.07 -7.49 -7.57
CA GLY A 90 -9.78 -8.29 -6.59
C GLY A 90 -10.74 -7.47 -5.73
N THR A 91 -12.00 -7.91 -5.64
CA THR A 91 -13.06 -7.25 -4.85
C THR A 91 -13.53 -8.08 -3.65
N THR A 92 -13.00 -9.28 -3.47
CA THR A 92 -13.23 -10.08 -2.26
C THR A 92 -12.83 -9.27 -1.04
N ALA A 93 -13.71 -9.20 -0.03
CA ALA A 93 -13.43 -8.49 1.22
C ALA A 93 -12.09 -8.90 1.83
N GLU A 94 -11.43 -7.96 2.49
CA GLU A 94 -10.18 -8.16 3.20
C GLU A 94 -10.34 -9.25 4.28
N ASP A 95 -9.42 -10.20 4.31
CA ASP A 95 -9.38 -11.25 5.34
C ASP A 95 -7.91 -11.53 5.72
N SER A 96 -7.61 -11.51 7.02
CA SER A 96 -6.24 -11.70 7.55
C SER A 96 -5.59 -13.04 7.15
N THR A 97 -6.38 -14.03 6.76
CA THR A 97 -5.92 -15.36 6.32
C THR A 97 -5.55 -15.41 4.84
N GLN A 98 -5.90 -14.38 4.06
CA GLN A 98 -5.45 -14.25 2.68
C GLN A 98 -3.93 -14.10 2.63
N THR A 99 -3.32 -14.56 1.55
CA THR A 99 -1.85 -14.58 1.40
C THR A 99 -1.37 -13.85 0.15
N GLY A 100 -2.20 -13.01 -0.45
CA GLY A 100 -1.88 -12.32 -1.69
C GLY A 100 -3.11 -11.69 -2.37
N PRO A 101 -2.96 -11.15 -3.59
CA PRO A 101 -4.06 -10.58 -4.37
C PRO A 101 -5.14 -11.63 -4.65
N GLN A 102 -6.40 -11.20 -4.70
CA GLN A 102 -7.56 -12.05 -4.96
C GLN A 102 -8.13 -11.84 -6.38
N GLY A 103 -7.63 -10.84 -7.10
CA GLY A 103 -7.99 -10.52 -8.47
C GLY A 103 -7.46 -11.51 -9.50
N THR A 104 -8.00 -11.40 -10.72
CA THR A 104 -7.48 -12.12 -11.89
C THR A 104 -6.36 -11.34 -12.56
N ASN A 105 -6.47 -10.00 -12.61
CA ASN A 105 -5.42 -9.13 -13.09
C ASN A 105 -4.76 -8.45 -11.89
N TYR A 106 -3.47 -8.68 -11.71
CA TYR A 106 -2.66 -8.00 -10.73
C TYR A 106 -1.24 -7.77 -11.24
N THR A 107 -0.61 -6.70 -10.78
CA THR A 107 0.74 -6.31 -11.14
C THR A 107 1.54 -5.97 -9.90
N TYR A 108 2.72 -6.56 -9.76
CA TYR A 108 3.70 -6.17 -8.75
C TYR A 108 4.59 -5.06 -9.29
N LEU A 109 4.38 -3.83 -8.80
CA LEU A 109 5.17 -2.67 -9.16
C LEU A 109 6.43 -2.61 -8.26
N PRO A 110 7.64 -2.54 -8.84
CA PRO A 110 8.86 -2.40 -8.07
C PRO A 110 8.89 -1.06 -7.32
N MET A 111 9.61 -1.00 -6.21
CA MET A 111 9.78 0.26 -5.48
C MET A 111 10.49 1.31 -6.31
N ASP A 112 10.01 2.56 -6.23
CA ASP A 112 10.72 3.73 -6.72
C ASP A 112 12.04 3.91 -5.95
N SER A 113 13.03 4.53 -6.58
CA SER A 113 14.34 4.78 -5.95
C SER A 113 14.21 5.55 -4.63
N GLY A 114 14.88 5.08 -3.59
CA GLY A 114 14.83 5.68 -2.24
C GLY A 114 13.64 5.22 -1.39
N TYR A 115 12.82 4.28 -1.88
CA TYR A 115 11.74 3.65 -1.12
C TYR A 115 12.03 2.15 -0.87
N PRO A 116 11.54 1.56 0.24
CA PRO A 116 10.69 2.21 1.24
C PRO A 116 11.45 3.18 2.15
N GLN A 117 10.74 4.17 2.67
CA GLN A 117 11.22 5.07 3.72
C GLN A 117 10.67 4.62 5.07
N TYR A 118 11.53 4.53 6.08
CA TYR A 118 11.18 4.04 7.41
C TYR A 118 12.08 4.65 8.49
N GLY A 119 11.81 4.34 9.76
CA GLY A 119 12.63 4.76 10.91
C GLY A 119 12.24 6.10 11.53
N ASN A 120 11.20 6.77 11.03
CA ASN A 120 10.64 8.00 11.59
C ASN A 120 9.11 7.93 11.62
N ASN A 121 8.47 8.64 12.55
CA ASN A 121 7.01 8.75 12.66
C ASN A 121 6.25 7.42 12.77
N GLN A 122 6.91 6.36 13.28
CA GLN A 122 6.31 5.03 13.52
C GLN A 122 5.60 4.45 12.28
N LYS A 123 6.15 4.74 11.09
CA LYS A 123 5.59 4.31 9.80
C LYS A 123 6.65 3.81 8.82
N ALA A 124 6.19 3.02 7.87
CA ALA A 124 6.89 2.72 6.63
C ALA A 124 6.10 3.29 5.46
N VAL A 125 6.80 3.90 4.49
CA VAL A 125 6.23 4.48 3.28
C VAL A 125 6.78 3.71 2.09
N PHE A 126 5.89 3.13 1.30
CA PHE A 126 6.17 2.42 0.06
C PHE A 126 5.68 3.26 -1.11
N LYS A 127 6.47 3.37 -2.17
CA LYS A 127 6.11 4.14 -3.36
C LYS A 127 6.51 3.35 -4.61
N ALA A 128 5.62 3.30 -5.58
CA ALA A 128 5.87 2.64 -6.85
C ALA A 128 5.16 3.37 -8.00
N THR A 129 5.74 3.28 -9.19
CA THR A 129 5.20 3.89 -10.41
C THR A 129 4.76 2.86 -11.43
N ALA A 130 3.51 2.95 -11.86
CA ALA A 130 2.99 2.24 -13.04
C ALA A 130 3.12 3.16 -14.25
N ASP A 131 4.06 2.85 -15.14
CA ASP A 131 4.29 3.57 -16.39
C ASP A 131 3.13 3.41 -17.39
N GLY A 132 3.23 4.02 -18.57
CA GLY A 132 2.19 4.02 -19.60
C GLY A 132 1.73 2.62 -20.07
N ASN A 133 2.54 1.57 -19.86
CA ASN A 133 2.26 0.23 -20.36
C ASN A 133 1.96 -0.78 -19.23
N THR A 134 2.18 -0.38 -17.98
CA THR A 134 2.15 -1.27 -16.82
C THR A 134 0.87 -1.05 -16.02
N ALA A 135 0.33 -2.15 -15.46
CA ALA A 135 -0.86 -2.17 -14.61
C ALA A 135 -2.09 -1.48 -15.24
N ASN A 136 -2.27 -1.62 -16.55
CA ASN A 136 -3.42 -1.08 -17.31
C ASN A 136 -4.67 -1.96 -17.14
N HIS A 137 -5.11 -2.13 -15.89
CA HIS A 137 -6.28 -2.89 -15.47
C HIS A 137 -6.99 -2.17 -14.32
N GLY A 138 -8.02 -2.79 -13.72
CA GLY A 138 -8.69 -2.26 -12.54
C GLY A 138 -7.75 -2.17 -11.34
N TRP A 139 -7.78 -1.05 -10.63
CA TRP A 139 -7.05 -0.82 -9.38
C TRP A 139 -8.06 -0.84 -8.24
N GLN A 140 -8.29 -2.03 -7.69
CA GLN A 140 -9.36 -2.32 -6.72
C GLN A 140 -8.85 -3.01 -5.45
N GLU A 141 -7.63 -3.54 -5.48
CA GLU A 141 -6.92 -4.04 -4.30
C GLU A 141 -5.46 -3.59 -4.30
N PHE A 142 -4.92 -3.35 -3.10
CA PHE A 142 -3.59 -2.83 -2.85
C PHE A 142 -2.90 -3.63 -1.75
N LEU A 143 -1.69 -4.11 -2.03
CA LEU A 143 -0.89 -4.87 -1.08
C LEU A 143 0.57 -4.42 -1.13
N VAL A 144 1.26 -4.47 0.01
CA VAL A 144 2.73 -4.39 0.06
C VAL A 144 3.30 -5.81 0.20
N ALA A 145 4.21 -6.21 -0.69
CA ALA A 145 4.81 -7.55 -0.72
C ALA A 145 6.35 -7.49 -0.63
N ASN A 146 7.00 -8.54 -0.09
CA ASN A 146 8.47 -8.71 -0.13
C ASN A 146 8.94 -9.59 -1.31
N GLY A 147 8.20 -9.54 -2.42
CA GLY A 147 8.52 -10.20 -3.66
C GLY A 147 7.46 -9.91 -4.72
N ASN A 148 7.68 -10.40 -5.94
CA ASN A 148 6.82 -10.16 -7.09
C ASN A 148 5.94 -11.38 -7.48
N THR A 149 5.67 -12.26 -6.52
CA THR A 149 4.87 -13.47 -6.72
C THR A 149 3.81 -13.60 -5.64
N THR A 150 2.77 -14.41 -5.90
CA THR A 150 1.74 -14.75 -4.92
C THR A 150 2.26 -15.61 -3.76
N SER A 151 3.48 -16.15 -3.85
CA SER A 151 4.13 -16.87 -2.76
C SER A 151 4.98 -15.97 -1.85
N ALA A 152 5.13 -14.68 -2.18
CA ALA A 152 5.76 -13.70 -1.31
C ALA A 152 4.94 -13.50 -0.02
N LYS A 153 5.52 -12.78 0.95
CA LYS A 153 4.82 -12.31 2.13
C LYS A 153 4.22 -10.95 1.83
N HIS A 154 2.95 -10.78 2.15
CA HIS A 154 2.22 -9.51 1.97
C HIS A 154 1.88 -8.95 3.34
N ILE A 155 2.24 -7.68 3.58
CA ILE A 155 2.02 -7.02 4.88
C ILE A 155 0.53 -6.78 5.10
N ASN A 156 -0.13 -6.23 4.10
CA ASN A 156 -1.52 -5.80 4.17
C ASN A 156 -2.25 -6.14 2.88
N ARG A 157 -3.58 -6.06 2.95
CA ARG A 157 -4.44 -5.98 1.78
C ARG A 157 -5.55 -5.01 2.06
N LYS A 158 -5.69 -4.01 1.19
CA LYS A 158 -6.79 -3.06 1.19
C LYS A 158 -7.59 -3.17 -0.10
N VAL A 159 -8.90 -3.32 0.00
CA VAL A 159 -9.84 -3.34 -1.12
C VAL A 159 -10.54 -1.99 -1.19
N ILE A 160 -10.31 -1.30 -2.29
CA ILE A 160 -10.98 -0.04 -2.62
C ILE A 160 -10.86 0.25 -4.12
N ASP A 161 -11.96 0.64 -4.76
CA ASP A 161 -11.96 0.95 -6.18
C ASP A 161 -11.36 2.34 -6.46
N LYS A 162 -10.35 2.37 -7.33
CA LYS A 162 -9.65 3.56 -7.83
C LYS A 162 -9.76 3.70 -9.34
N GLY A 163 -10.68 2.94 -9.94
CA GLY A 163 -10.95 2.89 -11.36
C GLY A 163 -9.96 2.02 -12.14
N THR A 164 -10.02 2.14 -13.45
CA THR A 164 -9.15 1.42 -14.38
C THR A 164 -8.09 2.34 -14.91
N LYS A 165 -6.81 1.94 -14.78
CA LYS A 165 -5.70 2.70 -15.33
C LYS A 165 -5.69 2.60 -16.86
N PRO A 166 -5.80 3.71 -17.60
CA PRO A 166 -5.73 3.67 -19.06
C PRO A 166 -4.28 3.53 -19.54
N SER A 167 -4.12 2.96 -20.73
CA SER A 167 -2.83 2.89 -21.41
C SER A 167 -2.34 4.30 -21.81
N GLY A 168 -1.03 4.51 -21.74
CA GLY A 168 -0.38 5.78 -22.06
C GLY A 168 -0.36 6.80 -20.92
N GLU A 169 -0.88 6.48 -19.75
CA GLU A 169 -0.81 7.30 -18.54
C GLU A 169 0.09 6.69 -17.48
N THR A 170 0.65 7.56 -16.63
CA THR A 170 1.49 7.15 -15.51
C THR A 170 0.74 7.37 -14.21
N TRP A 171 0.63 6.33 -13.40
CA TRP A 171 0.00 6.40 -12.08
C TRP A 171 1.06 6.03 -11.03
N VAL A 172 1.24 6.92 -10.06
CA VAL A 172 2.20 6.74 -8.95
C VAL A 172 1.39 6.44 -7.70
N ILE A 173 1.68 5.32 -7.06
CA ILE A 173 1.04 4.91 -5.80
C ILE A 173 2.01 5.05 -4.64
N GLN A 174 1.51 5.57 -3.53
CA GLN A 174 2.19 5.58 -2.25
C GLN A 174 1.28 4.93 -1.20
N ILE A 175 1.83 3.96 -0.46
CA ILE A 175 1.16 3.30 0.67
C ILE A 175 1.97 3.60 1.92
N GLU A 176 1.35 4.24 2.90
CA GLU A 176 1.92 4.42 4.23
C GLU A 176 1.26 3.46 5.22
N LEU A 177 2.07 2.67 5.92
CA LEU A 177 1.61 1.78 6.98
C LEU A 177 2.22 2.27 8.30
N SER A 178 1.37 2.56 9.29
CA SER A 178 1.78 3.07 10.61
C SER A 178 1.25 2.20 11.74
N LEU A 179 2.04 2.07 12.81
CA LEU A 179 1.67 1.35 14.03
C LEU A 179 1.73 2.32 15.21
N SER A 180 0.80 2.20 16.18
CA SER A 180 0.69 3.09 17.34
C SER A 180 0.44 2.34 18.64
#